data_AF-A0A524M608-F1
#
_entry.id   AF-A0A524M608-F1
#
_cell.length_a   1.000
_cell.length_b   1.000
_cell.length_c   1.000
_cell.angle_alpha   90.00
_cell.angle_beta   90.00
_cell.angle_gamma   90.00
#
_symmetry.space_group_name_H-M   'P 1'
#
loop_
_entity.id
_entity.type
_entity.pdbx_description
1 polymer ?
#
loop_
_entity_poly.entity_id
_entity_poly.type
_entity_poly.pdbx_seq_one_letter_code
_entity_poly.pdbx_strand_id
1 'polypeptide(L)' 'MSADYVMERLVYYDQRETVVQTATFTDIVDIGTRRFATTIIILDEVYGDRTVERIEDLQFDLALDVMFFSLDTFEAWGDD' A
#
# COMPACT_ATOMS: atom_id res chain seq x y z
N MET A 1 3.21 21.53 -8.44
CA MET A 1 2.97 20.55 -9.52
C MET A 1 2.42 19.31 -8.86
N SER A 2 1.22 18.89 -9.28
CA SER A 2 0.59 17.63 -8.86
C SER A 2 1.41 16.45 -9.41
N ALA A 3 1.46 15.33 -8.68
CA ALA A 3 1.98 14.09 -9.24
C ALA A 3 0.87 13.47 -10.09
N ASP A 4 0.95 13.65 -11.41
CA ASP A 4 -0.05 13.15 -12.37
C ASP A 4 0.09 11.64 -12.66
N TYR A 5 0.90 10.93 -11.87
CA TYR A 5 1.25 9.53 -12.07
C TYR A 5 0.75 8.70 -10.91
N VAL A 6 0.22 7.52 -11.21
CA VAL A 6 -0.19 6.51 -10.24
C VAL A 6 0.38 5.17 -10.69
N MET A 7 0.79 4.35 -9.73
CA MET A 7 1.24 3.00 -10.03
C MET A 7 0.03 2.18 -10.51
N GLU A 8 0.16 1.46 -11.62
CA GLU A 8 -0.88 0.56 -12.14
C GLU A 8 -0.51 -0.91 -11.91
N ARG A 9 0.79 -1.23 -12.00
CA ARG A 9 1.30 -2.59 -11.87
C ARG A 9 2.72 -2.60 -11.33
N LEU A 10 2.98 -3.57 -10.48
CA LEU A 10 4.31 -3.91 -9.98
C LEU A 10 4.55 -5.41 -10.12
N VAL A 11 5.75 -5.78 -10.56
CA VAL A 11 6.16 -7.18 -10.75
C VAL A 11 7.41 -7.41 -9.93
N TYR A 12 7.37 -8.40 -9.05
CA TYR A 12 8.47 -8.77 -8.19
C TYR A 12 9.16 -10.01 -8.73
N TYR A 13 10.48 -9.90 -8.85
CA TYR A 13 11.36 -10.98 -9.28
C TYR A 13 12.25 -11.40 -8.11
N ASP A 14 12.53 -12.71 -8.02
CA ASP A 14 13.56 -13.20 -7.10
C ASP A 14 14.97 -12.94 -7.65
N GLN A 15 15.99 -13.37 -6.89
CA GLN A 15 17.40 -13.22 -7.27
C GLN A 15 17.79 -14.06 -8.51
N ARG A 16 16.88 -14.90 -9.03
CA ARG A 16 17.05 -15.76 -10.20
C ARG A 16 16.17 -15.31 -11.36
N GLU A 17 15.66 -14.08 -11.31
CA GLU A 17 14.80 -13.47 -12.34
C GLU A 17 13.46 -14.21 -12.53
N THR A 18 13.04 -15.00 -11.55
CA THR A 18 11.73 -15.65 -11.55
C THR A 18 10.70 -14.70 -10.97
N VAL A 19 9.57 -14.54 -11.65
CA VAL A 19 8.44 -13.77 -11.10
C VAL A 19 7.88 -14.53 -9.91
N VAL A 20 7.85 -13.89 -8.74
CA VAL A 20 7.32 -14.48 -7.51
C VAL A 20 6.01 -13.84 -7.07
N GLN A 21 5.76 -12.59 -7.48
CA GLN A 21 4.55 -11.89 -7.09
C GLN A 21 4.22 -10.78 -8.10
N THR A 22 2.94 -10.55 -8.32
CA THR A 22 2.44 -9.37 -9.04
C THR A 22 1.48 -8.58 -8.18
N ALA A 23 1.54 -7.25 -8.27
CA ALA A 23 0.57 -6.35 -7.65
C ALA A 23 -0.07 -5.48 -8.73
N THR A 24 -1.40 -5.43 -8.75
CA THR A 24 -2.20 -4.57 -9.64
C THR A 24 -2.95 -3.56 -8.80
N PHE A 25 -2.85 -2.29 -9.20
CA PHE A 25 -3.38 -1.15 -8.46
C PHE A 25 -4.59 -0.60 -9.21
N THR A 26 -5.74 -0.56 -8.55
CA THR A 26 -7.03 -0.16 -9.12
C THR A 26 -7.75 0.83 -8.22
N ASP A 27 -8.95 1.25 -8.64
CA ASP A 27 -9.82 2.15 -7.89
C ASP A 27 -9.11 3.46 -7.52
N ILE A 28 -8.60 4.13 -8.56
CA ILE A 28 -7.81 5.34 -8.40
C ILE A 28 -8.72 6.51 -8.03
N VAL A 29 -8.37 7.21 -6.95
CA VAL A 29 -9.03 8.41 -6.46
C VAL A 29 -8.09 9.61 -6.49
N ASP A 30 -8.67 10.81 -6.62
CA ASP A 30 -7.95 12.07 -6.48
C ASP A 30 -8.27 12.68 -5.11
N ILE A 31 -7.23 12.93 -4.29
CA ILE A 31 -7.35 13.56 -2.98
C ILE A 31 -6.45 14.79 -2.93
N GLY A 32 -7.08 15.96 -2.91
CA GLY A 32 -6.37 17.23 -2.98
C GLY A 32 -5.62 17.37 -4.31
N THR A 33 -4.29 17.23 -4.25
CA THR A 33 -3.40 17.32 -5.44
C THR A 33 -2.71 15.99 -5.76
N ARG A 34 -3.14 14.89 -5.12
CA ARG A 34 -2.55 13.56 -5.26
C ARG A 34 -3.53 12.61 -5.93
N ARG A 35 -3.01 11.75 -6.79
CA ARG A 35 -3.73 10.62 -7.37
C ARG A 35 -3.24 9.33 -6.72
N PHE A 36 -4.16 8.50 -6.23
CA PHE A 36 -3.81 7.34 -5.41
C PHE A 36 -4.73 6.15 -5.68
N ALA A 37 -4.18 4.94 -5.79
CA ALA A 37 -4.95 3.71 -5.94
C ALA A 37 -5.38 3.17 -4.58
N THR A 38 -6.67 2.94 -4.37
CA THR A 38 -7.19 2.46 -3.07
C THR A 38 -7.35 0.95 -3.00
N THR A 39 -7.27 0.25 -4.13
CA THR A 39 -7.31 -1.20 -4.17
C THR A 39 -5.99 -1.74 -4.72
N ILE A 40 -5.43 -2.72 -4.01
CA ILE A 40 -4.22 -3.42 -4.42
C ILE A 40 -4.54 -4.91 -4.47
N ILE A 41 -4.39 -5.52 -5.65
CA ILE A 41 -4.57 -6.96 -5.84
C ILE A 41 -3.19 -7.58 -5.98
N ILE A 42 -2.82 -8.41 -5.01
CA ILE A 42 -1.53 -9.10 -4.97
C ILE A 42 -1.77 -10.57 -5.31
N LEU A 43 -1.02 -11.08 -6.27
CA LEU A 43 -1.00 -12.49 -6.66
C LEU A 43 0.39 -13.06 -6.37
N ASP A 44 0.45 -14.09 -5.53
CA ASP A 44 1.62 -14.95 -5.40
C ASP A 44 1.70 -15.86 -6.64
N GLU A 45 2.71 -15.68 -7.46
CA GLU A 45 2.84 -16.40 -8.75
C GLU A 45 3.40 -17.82 -8.58
N VAL A 46 3.92 -18.14 -7.39
CA VAL A 46 4.47 -19.47 -7.06
C VAL A 46 3.37 -20.38 -6.53
N TYR A 47 2.52 -19.87 -5.64
CA TYR A 47 1.48 -20.64 -4.96
C TYR A 47 0.06 -20.36 -5.49
N GLY A 48 -0.13 -19.26 -6.21
CA GLY A 48 -1.43 -18.85 -6.76
C GLY A 48 -2.33 -18.14 -5.76
N ASP A 49 -1.83 -17.84 -4.55
CA ASP A 49 -2.59 -17.15 -3.52
C ASP A 49 -2.87 -15.70 -3.93
N ARG A 50 -4.11 -15.26 -3.65
CA ARG A 50 -4.56 -13.92 -4.02
C ARG A 50 -5.00 -13.13 -2.79
N THR A 51 -4.31 -12.02 -2.56
CA THR A 51 -4.65 -11.03 -1.54
C THR A 51 -5.28 -9.81 -2.21
N VAL A 52 -6.32 -9.26 -1.58
CA VAL A 52 -6.93 -7.99 -1.99
C VAL A 52 -6.90 -7.05 -0.80
N GLU A 53 -6.16 -5.96 -0.94
CA GLU A 53 -6.11 -4.87 0.03
C GLU A 53 -7.01 -3.75 -0.45
N ARG A 54 -7.79 -3.20 0.48
CA ARG A 54 -8.65 -2.03 0.26
C ARG A 54 -8.36 -0.99 1.32
N ILE A 55 -8.07 0.22 0.87
CA ILE A 55 -7.79 1.35 1.73
C ILE A 55 -9.06 2.20 1.80
N GLU A 56 -9.66 2.24 2.99
CA GLU A 56 -10.85 3.02 3.30
C GLU A 56 -10.46 4.28 4.09
N ASP A 57 -11.27 5.34 4.01
CA ASP A 57 -11.08 6.60 4.74
C ASP A 57 -9.67 7.21 4.62
N LEU A 58 -9.13 7.21 3.40
CA LEU A 58 -7.80 7.73 3.10
C LEU A 58 -7.65 9.21 3.45
N GLN A 59 -6.63 9.53 4.25
CA GLN A 59 -6.30 10.89 4.68
C GLN A 59 -4.82 11.18 4.46
N PHE A 60 -4.52 12.41 4.04
CA PHE A 60 -3.15 12.89 3.84
C PHE A 60 -2.88 14.15 4.66
N ASP A 61 -1.58 14.44 4.86
CA ASP A 61 -1.10 15.64 5.55
C ASP A 61 -1.65 15.81 6.98
N LEU A 62 -1.98 14.68 7.62
CA LEU A 62 -2.30 14.65 9.04
C LEU A 62 -1.08 15.06 9.86
N ALA A 63 -1.29 15.96 10.80
CA ALA A 63 -0.29 16.32 11.79
C ALA A 63 -0.12 15.18 12.80
N LEU A 64 0.65 14.16 12.43
CA LEU A 64 1.03 13.07 13.32
C LEU A 64 2.24 13.48 14.16
N ASP A 65 2.17 13.27 15.47
CA ASP A 65 3.31 13.42 16.36
C ASP A 65 4.36 12.34 16.05
N VAL A 66 5.65 12.66 16.11
CA VAL A 66 6.72 11.68 15.83
C VAL A 66 6.69 10.49 16.79
N MET A 67 6.22 10.70 18.03
CA MET A 67 6.05 9.66 19.04
C MET A 67 5.02 8.62 18.60
N PHE A 68 4.14 8.92 17.64
CA PHE A 68 3.24 7.93 17.04
C PHE A 68 4.00 6.72 16.48
N PHE A 69 5.23 6.92 15.99
CA PHE A 69 6.07 5.86 15.44
C PHE A 69 7.03 5.25 16.48
N SER A 70 6.76 5.41 17.77
CA SER A 70 7.57 4.86 18.87
C SER A 70 7.11 3.45 19.26
N LEU A 71 8.04 2.67 19.84
CA LEU A 71 7.72 1.37 20.43
C LEU A 71 6.72 1.52 21.57
N ASP A 72 6.87 2.53 22.43
CA ASP A 72 5.95 2.80 23.54
C ASP A 72 4.50 2.97 23.05
N THR A 73 4.30 3.65 21.91
CA THR A 73 2.96 3.80 21.31
C THR A 73 2.44 2.48 20.74
N PHE A 74 3.30 1.68 20.12
CA PHE A 74 2.92 0.36 19.61
C PHE A 74 2.53 -0.60 20.75
N GLU A 75 3.32 -0.62 21.83
CA GLU A 75 3.07 -1.46 23.00
C GLU A 75 1.76 -1.07 23.70
N ALA A 76 1.45 0.23 23.80
CA ALA A 76 0.22 0.71 24.40
C ALA A 76 -1.06 0.27 23.65
N TRP A 77 -0.96 -0.18 22.40
CA TRP A 77 -2.09 -0.70 21.60
C TRP A 77 -2.23 -2.22 21.64
N GLY A 78 -1.23 -2.93 22.17
CA GLY A 78 -1.19 -4.40 22.21
C GLY A 78 -1.93 -5.02 23.41
N ASP A 79 -2.38 -4.21 24.37
CA ASP A 79 -2.92 -4.64 25.67
C ASP A 79 -4.47 -4.64 25.74
N ASP A 80 -5.16 -5.01 24.67
CA ASP A 80 -6.63 -5.26 24.67
C ASP A 80 -6.96 -6.76 24.47
#